data_AF-G7LXH2-F1
#
_entry.id   AF-G7LXH2-F1
#
_cell.length_a   1.000
_cell.length_b   1.000
_cell.length_c   1.000
_cell.angle_alpha   90.00
_cell.angle_beta   90.00
_cell.angle_gamma   90.00
#
_symmetry.space_group_name_H-M   'P 1'
#
loop_
_entity.id
_entity.type
_entity.pdbx_description
1 polymer ?
#
loop_
_entity_poly.entity_id
_entity_poly.type
_entity_poly.pdbx_seq_one_letter_code
_entity_poly.pdbx_strand_id
1 'polypeptide(L)'
;MNNIIKKVKDTFISKQFIIFIIIGIINTFNGTVFSYIYSSFLNATIAFLPGYISGLIISYILNSFITFKETLSLRKFIKFTISSMPNFIIQYIVVIICSAFGIQKLFAYLLAAIIGVPITFLLIKFFAFNTKNINTE
;
A
#
# COMPACT_ATOMS: atom_id res chain seq x y z
N MET A 1 33.79 -3.36 13.85
CA MET A 1 32.92 -2.64 12.88
C MET A 1 32.12 -3.56 11.94
N ASN A 2 32.26 -4.90 12.00
CA ASN A 2 31.60 -5.82 11.06
C ASN A 2 30.24 -6.38 11.50
N ASN A 3 29.93 -6.42 12.80
CA ASN A 3 28.70 -7.06 13.27
C ASN A 3 27.43 -6.26 12.97
N ILE A 4 27.48 -4.93 12.99
CA ILE A 4 26.31 -4.07 12.71
C ILE A 4 25.95 -4.14 11.22
N ILE A 5 26.94 -4.01 10.33
CA ILE A 5 26.74 -4.11 8.87
C ILE A 5 26.21 -5.49 8.49
N LYS A 6 26.72 -6.56 9.11
CA LYS A 6 26.24 -7.93 8.87
C LYS A 6 24.79 -8.12 9.35
N LYS A 7 24.44 -7.63 10.55
CA LYS A 7 23.06 -7.68 11.08
C LYS A 7 22.07 -6.89 10.21
N VAL A 8 22.47 -5.70 9.76
CA VAL A 8 21.67 -4.87 8.83
C VAL A 8 21.50 -5.61 7.51
N LYS A 9 22.59 -6.14 6.93
CA LYS A 9 22.54 -6.90 5.68
C LYS A 9 21.66 -8.15 5.78
N ASP A 10 21.72 -8.89 6.88
CA ASP A 10 20.90 -10.09 7.10
C ASP A 10 19.42 -9.74 7.34
N THR A 11 19.11 -8.56 7.90
CA THR A 11 17.74 -8.08 8.09
C THR A 11 17.12 -7.59 6.77
N PHE A 12 17.87 -6.82 5.97
CA PHE A 12 17.44 -6.29 4.67
C PHE A 12 17.51 -7.32 3.53
N ILE A 13 18.31 -8.38 3.63
CA ILE A 13 18.34 -9.52 2.68
C ILE A 13 17.56 -10.71 3.26
N SER A 14 16.77 -10.49 4.31
CA SER A 14 15.86 -11.53 4.78
C SER A 14 14.86 -11.87 3.66
N LYS A 15 14.59 -13.16 3.49
CA LYS A 15 13.61 -13.66 2.51
C LYS A 15 12.27 -12.93 2.63
N GLN A 16 11.87 -12.55 3.84
CA GLN A 16 10.64 -11.82 4.13
C GLN A 16 10.66 -10.39 3.58
N PHE A 17 11.77 -9.66 3.71
CA PHE A 17 11.90 -8.30 3.18
C PHE A 17 11.88 -8.28 1.65
N ILE A 18 12.55 -9.24 1.00
CA ILE A 18 12.52 -9.38 -0.46
C ILE A 18 11.10 -9.70 -0.94
N ILE A 19 10.40 -10.63 -0.29
CA ILE A 19 8.99 -10.94 -0.60
C ILE A 19 8.12 -9.69 -0.42
N PHE A 20 8.33 -8.92 0.65
CA PHE A 20 7.61 -7.67 0.89
C PHE A 20 7.81 -6.65 -0.24
N ILE A 21 9.05 -6.44 -0.69
CA ILE A 21 9.34 -5.54 -1.83
C ILE A 21 8.66 -6.04 -3.09
N ILE A 22 8.79 -7.33 -3.42
CA ILE A 22 8.21 -7.91 -4.65
C ILE A 22 6.69 -7.75 -4.65
N ILE A 23 6.02 -8.09 -3.53
CA ILE A 23 4.58 -7.93 -3.38
C ILE A 23 4.18 -6.46 -3.47
N GLY A 24 4.97 -5.55 -2.87
CA GLY A 24 4.77 -4.11 -2.98
C GLY A 24 4.80 -3.62 -4.43
N ILE A 25 5.82 -4.03 -5.19
CA ILE A 25 5.96 -3.67 -6.62
C ILE A 25 4.76 -4.20 -7.42
N ILE A 26 4.39 -5.46 -7.23
CA ILE A 26 3.24 -6.06 -7.94
C ILE A 26 1.95 -5.31 -7.61
N ASN A 27 1.73 -4.95 -6.34
CA ASN A 27 0.55 -4.20 -5.92
C ASN A 27 0.51 -2.79 -6.52
N THR A 28 1.63 -2.08 -6.49
CA THR A 28 1.75 -0.75 -7.11
C THR A 28 1.53 -0.80 -8.61
N PHE A 29 2.14 -1.77 -9.28
CA PHE A 29 1.99 -1.97 -10.72
C PHE A 29 0.54 -2.23 -11.08
N ASN A 30 -0.11 -3.21 -10.43
CA ASN A 30 -1.51 -3.54 -10.70
C ASN A 30 -2.42 -2.34 -10.43
N GLY A 31 -2.32 -1.71 -9.26
CA GLY A 31 -3.14 -0.54 -8.93
C GLY A 31 -3.01 0.58 -9.96
N THR A 32 -1.77 0.91 -10.36
CA THR A 32 -1.50 1.94 -11.36
C THR A 32 -2.05 1.58 -12.73
N VAL A 33 -1.81 0.35 -13.20
CA VAL A 33 -2.27 -0.12 -14.51
C VAL A 33 -3.79 -0.13 -14.59
N PHE A 34 -4.48 -0.67 -13.58
CA PHE A 34 -5.94 -0.66 -13.55
C PHE A 34 -6.49 0.76 -13.49
N SER A 35 -5.96 1.63 -12.61
CA SER A 35 -6.36 3.05 -12.55
C SER A 35 -6.14 3.74 -13.90
N TYR A 36 -5.03 3.47 -14.58
CA TYR A 36 -4.74 4.04 -15.89
C TYR A 36 -5.73 3.55 -16.96
N ILE A 37 -6.04 2.25 -17.01
CA ILE A 37 -7.05 1.68 -17.92
C ILE A 37 -8.42 2.33 -17.69
N TYR A 38 -8.86 2.44 -16.44
CA TYR A 38 -10.14 3.10 -16.12
C TYR A 38 -10.11 4.60 -16.46
N SER A 39 -8.94 5.23 -16.40
CA SER A 39 -8.78 6.65 -16.73
C SER A 39 -8.93 6.97 -18.22
N SER A 40 -8.96 5.96 -19.08
CA SER A 40 -9.34 6.15 -20.49
C SER A 40 -10.81 6.49 -20.68
N PHE A 41 -11.66 6.10 -19.72
CA PHE A 41 -13.12 6.32 -19.76
C PHE A 41 -13.59 7.34 -18.72
N LEU A 42 -12.77 7.62 -17.71
CA LEU A 42 -13.13 8.43 -16.54
C LEU A 42 -12.08 9.53 -16.26
N ASN A 43 -12.47 10.53 -15.47
CA ASN A 43 -11.52 11.48 -14.90
C ASN A 43 -10.54 10.74 -13.95
N ALA A 44 -9.31 11.24 -13.83
CA ALA A 44 -8.23 10.60 -13.08
C ALA A 44 -8.62 10.24 -11.64
N THR A 45 -9.31 11.14 -10.95
CA THR A 45 -9.78 10.93 -9.57
C THR A 45 -10.82 9.81 -9.48
N ILE A 46 -11.81 9.81 -10.38
CA ILE A 46 -12.87 8.80 -10.38
C ILE A 46 -12.31 7.44 -10.79
N ALA A 47 -11.39 7.41 -11.76
CA ALA A 47 -10.70 6.20 -12.21
C ALA A 47 -9.81 5.57 -11.14
N PHE A 48 -9.33 6.35 -10.18
CA PHE A 48 -8.48 5.84 -9.12
C PHE A 48 -9.23 4.83 -8.22
N LEU A 49 -10.48 5.12 -7.87
CA LEU A 49 -11.27 4.25 -6.99
C LEU A 49 -11.43 2.80 -7.53
N PRO A 50 -11.96 2.55 -8.74
CA PRO A 50 -12.07 1.20 -9.28
C PRO A 50 -10.69 0.58 -9.54
N GLY A 51 -9.68 1.38 -9.91
CA GLY A 51 -8.31 0.88 -10.05
C GLY A 51 -7.71 0.38 -8.74
N TYR A 52 -7.92 1.12 -7.66
CA TYR A 52 -7.49 0.73 -6.32
C TYR A 52 -8.25 -0.51 -5.83
N ILE A 53 -9.55 -0.61 -6.08
CA ILE A 53 -10.34 -1.80 -5.72
C ILE A 53 -9.81 -3.04 -6.45
N SER A 54 -9.57 -2.95 -7.76
CA SER A 54 -9.00 -4.05 -8.56
C SER A 54 -7.62 -4.45 -8.04
N GLY A 55 -6.75 -3.48 -7.77
CA GLY A 55 -5.43 -3.72 -7.16
C GLY A 55 -5.53 -4.35 -5.76
N LEU A 56 -6.50 -3.94 -4.95
CA LEU A 56 -6.73 -4.45 -3.60
C LEU A 56 -7.21 -5.90 -3.60
N ILE A 57 -8.05 -6.29 -4.54
CA ILE A 57 -8.49 -7.69 -4.72
C ILE A 57 -7.29 -8.58 -5.06
N ILE A 58 -6.46 -8.15 -6.02
CA ILE A 58 -5.25 -8.91 -6.42
C ILE A 58 -4.26 -8.98 -5.25
N SER A 59 -4.05 -7.86 -4.55
CA SER A 59 -3.19 -7.79 -3.37
C SER A 59 -3.63 -8.74 -2.28
N TYR A 60 -4.94 -8.85 -2.02
CA TYR A 60 -5.49 -9.80 -1.07
C TYR A 60 -5.20 -11.24 -1.47
N ILE A 61 -5.49 -11.61 -2.72
CA ILE A 61 -5.22 -12.95 -3.26
C ILE A 61 -3.73 -13.30 -3.12
N LEU A 62 -2.86 -12.38 -3.55
CA LEU A 62 -1.41 -12.58 -3.53
C LEU A 62 -0.88 -12.74 -2.10
N ASN A 63 -1.31 -11.86 -1.19
CA ASN A 63 -0.88 -11.94 0.21
C ASN A 63 -1.43 -13.18 0.91
N SER A 64 -2.66 -13.59 0.62
CA SER A 64 -3.23 -14.82 1.17
C SER A 64 -2.43 -16.05 0.75
N PHE A 65 -2.07 -16.19 -0.53
CA PHE A 65 -1.35 -17.38 -0.99
C PHE A 65 0.16 -17.35 -0.73
N ILE A 66 0.82 -16.20 -0.92
CA ILE A 66 2.28 -16.09 -0.88
C ILE A 66 2.78 -15.73 0.52
N THR A 67 2.21 -14.69 1.13
CA THR A 67 2.70 -14.16 2.41
C THR A 67 2.19 -14.98 3.59
N PHE A 68 0.87 -15.12 3.69
CA PHE A 68 0.22 -15.72 4.86
C PHE A 68 -0.04 -17.22 4.70
N LYS A 69 -0.08 -17.74 3.46
CA LYS A 69 -0.41 -19.14 3.12
C LYS A 69 -1.74 -19.59 3.74
N GLU A 70 -2.72 -18.71 3.66
CA GLU A 70 -4.04 -18.82 4.27
C GLU A 70 -5.12 -19.00 3.20
N THR A 71 -6.19 -19.71 3.55
CA THR A 71 -7.34 -19.84 2.65
C THR A 71 -8.09 -18.52 2.47
N LEU A 72 -8.59 -18.31 1.25
CA LEU A 72 -9.41 -17.16 0.92
C LEU A 72 -10.74 -17.23 1.69
N SER A 73 -11.08 -16.16 2.40
CA SER A 73 -12.41 -16.01 3.00
C SER A 73 -12.91 -14.57 2.94
N LEU A 74 -14.22 -14.36 2.82
CA LEU A 74 -14.80 -13.02 2.81
C LEU A 74 -14.51 -12.24 4.09
N ARG A 75 -14.52 -12.92 5.25
CA ARG A 75 -14.19 -12.28 6.53
C ARG A 75 -12.76 -11.73 6.55
N LYS A 76 -11.78 -12.46 6.01
CA LYS A 76 -10.39 -11.98 5.90
C LYS A 76 -10.26 -10.88 4.87
N PHE A 77 -11.00 -10.96 3.75
CA PHE A 77 -11.04 -9.88 2.75
C PHE A 77 -11.54 -8.57 3.36
N ILE A 78 -12.66 -8.59 4.09
CA ILE A 78 -13.20 -7.39 4.76
C ILE A 78 -12.17 -6.80 5.72
N LYS A 79 -11.51 -7.63 6.54
CA LYS A 79 -10.44 -7.17 7.44
C LYS A 79 -9.27 -6.55 6.68
N PHE A 80 -8.88 -7.15 5.57
CA PHE A 80 -7.81 -6.64 4.70
C PHE A 80 -8.18 -5.29 4.08
N THR A 81 -9.41 -5.14 3.59
CA THR A 81 -9.95 -3.89 3.05
C THR A 81 -9.98 -2.80 4.11
N ILE A 82 -10.51 -3.08 5.30
CA ILE A 82 -10.52 -2.14 6.43
C ILE A 82 -9.10 -1.69 6.78
N SER A 83 -8.17 -2.64 6.87
CA SER A 83 -6.76 -2.35 7.17
C SER A 83 -6.08 -1.49 6.09
N SER A 84 -6.58 -1.55 4.86
CA SER A 84 -6.06 -0.81 3.71
C SER A 84 -6.70 0.58 3.52
N MET A 85 -7.73 0.92 4.32
CA MET A 85 -8.42 2.23 4.19
C MET A 85 -7.51 3.44 4.46
N PRO A 86 -6.63 3.45 5.49
CA PRO A 86 -5.74 4.59 5.71
C PRO A 86 -4.84 4.86 4.49
N ASN A 87 -4.30 3.79 3.89
CA ASN A 87 -3.51 3.89 2.67
C ASN A 87 -4.34 4.43 1.51
N PHE A 88 -5.55 3.91 1.31
CA PHE A 88 -6.45 4.41 0.27
C PHE A 88 -6.71 5.92 0.40
N ILE A 89 -7.03 6.39 1.61
CA ILE A 89 -7.35 7.79 1.87
C ILE A 89 -6.17 8.68 1.51
N ILE A 90 -4.96 8.34 1.96
CA ILE A 90 -3.75 9.11 1.65
C ILE A 90 -3.51 9.14 0.14
N GLN A 91 -3.55 7.98 -0.52
CA GLN A 91 -3.31 7.91 -1.96
C GLN A 91 -4.36 8.70 -2.75
N TYR A 92 -5.63 8.63 -2.34
CA TYR A 92 -6.72 9.36 -2.97
C TYR A 92 -6.54 10.87 -2.85
N ILE A 93 -6.15 11.37 -1.68
CA ILE A 93 -5.82 12.79 -1.47
C ILE A 93 -4.67 13.21 -2.41
N VAL A 94 -3.62 12.41 -2.53
CA VAL A 94 -2.49 12.70 -3.43
C VAL A 94 -2.97 12.78 -4.89
N VAL A 95 -3.84 11.87 -5.34
CA VAL A 95 -4.39 11.91 -6.70
C VAL A 95 -5.25 13.14 -6.93
N ILE A 96 -6.08 13.55 -5.96
CA ILE A 96 -6.88 14.78 -6.05
C ILE A 96 -5.96 16.00 -6.21
N ILE A 97 -4.93 16.11 -5.37
CA ILE A 97 -3.97 17.21 -5.41
C ILE A 97 -3.26 17.23 -6.77
N CYS A 98 -2.72 16.10 -7.22
CA CYS A 98 -2.03 16.00 -8.51
C CYS A 98 -2.96 16.39 -9.68
N SER A 99 -4.21 15.93 -9.65
CA SER A 99 -5.20 16.25 -10.68
C SER A 99 -5.57 17.73 -10.68
N ALA A 100 -5.64 18.38 -9.51
CA ALA A 100 -5.88 19.82 -9.40
C ALA A 100 -4.74 20.66 -9.98
N PHE A 101 -3.49 20.19 -9.86
CA PHE A 101 -2.32 20.80 -10.50
C PHE A 101 -2.14 20.45 -11.98
N GLY A 102 -3.06 19.69 -12.59
CA GLY A 102 -2.97 19.28 -14.00
C GLY A 102 -1.87 18.26 -14.29
N ILE A 103 -1.37 17.54 -13.27
CA ILE A 103 -0.37 16.49 -13.45
C ILE A 103 -1.00 15.36 -14.27
N GLN A 104 -0.23 14.82 -15.22
CA GLN A 104 -0.67 13.70 -16.05
C GLN A 104 -1.05 12.48 -15.19
N LYS A 105 -2.16 11.83 -15.56
CA LYS A 105 -2.82 10.77 -14.77
C LYS A 105 -1.88 9.67 -14.28
N LEU A 106 -0.99 9.19 -15.16
CA LEU A 106 -0.02 8.15 -14.83
C LEU A 106 0.93 8.57 -13.69
N PHE A 107 1.47 9.79 -13.77
CA PHE A 107 2.35 10.32 -12.73
C PHE A 107 1.61 10.55 -11.42
N ALA A 108 0.34 11.00 -11.47
CA ALA A 108 -0.49 11.13 -10.28
C ALA A 108 -0.66 9.80 -9.54
N TYR A 109 -0.92 8.71 -10.26
CA TYR A 109 -1.06 7.37 -9.68
C TYR A 109 0.26 6.84 -9.09
N LEU A 110 1.38 7.05 -9.79
CA LEU A 110 2.70 6.65 -9.29
C LEU A 110 3.10 7.43 -8.03
N LEU A 111 2.91 8.75 -8.02
CA LEU A 111 3.15 9.60 -6.85
C LEU A 111 2.31 9.17 -5.66
N ALA A 112 1.03 8.88 -5.89
CA ALA A 112 0.15 8.37 -4.85
C ALA A 112 0.69 7.07 -4.24
N ALA A 113 1.13 6.12 -5.06
CA ALA A 113 1.71 4.88 -4.54
C ALA A 113 3.03 5.10 -3.76
N ILE A 114 3.94 5.93 -4.28
CA ILE A 114 5.25 6.21 -3.67
C ILE A 114 5.09 6.94 -2.33
N ILE A 115 4.15 7.88 -2.24
CA ILE A 115 3.92 8.69 -1.04
C ILE A 115 3.01 7.97 -0.04
N GLY A 116 1.98 7.28 -0.52
CA GLY A 116 0.97 6.65 0.31
C GLY A 116 1.53 5.57 1.22
N VAL A 117 2.45 4.75 0.70
CA VAL A 117 3.03 3.62 1.46
C VAL A 117 3.87 4.11 2.66
N PRO A 118 4.86 5.01 2.50
CA PRO A 118 5.62 5.56 3.62
C PRO A 118 4.76 6.32 4.64
N ILE A 119 3.82 7.15 4.19
CA ILE A 119 2.97 7.92 5.11
C ILE A 119 2.08 6.99 5.92
N THR A 120 1.47 5.98 5.28
CA THR A 120 0.66 4.98 5.98
C THR A 120 1.48 4.26 7.04
N PHE A 121 2.72 3.86 6.70
CA PHE A 121 3.62 3.24 7.65
C PHE A 121 3.92 4.15 8.85
N LEU A 122 4.22 5.43 8.62
CA LEU A 122 4.44 6.40 9.68
C LEU A 122 3.20 6.58 10.56
N LEU A 123 2.00 6.72 9.97
CA LEU A 123 0.76 6.84 10.73
C LEU A 123 0.50 5.61 11.60
N ILE A 124 0.62 4.40 11.05
CA ILE A 124 0.45 3.17 11.83
C ILE A 124 1.50 3.14 12.96
N LYS A 125 2.76 3.50 12.67
CA LYS A 125 3.82 3.52 13.68
C LYS A 125 3.53 4.51 14.82
N PHE A 126 3.08 5.72 14.52
CA PHE A 126 2.78 6.73 15.55
C PHE A 126 1.45 6.51 16.27
N PHE A 127 0.40 6.05 15.59
CA PHE A 127 -0.91 5.86 16.23
C PHE A 127 -1.04 4.50 16.92
N ALA A 128 -0.52 3.42 16.33
CA ALA A 128 -0.68 2.08 16.88
C ALA A 128 0.42 1.69 17.89
N PHE A 129 1.63 2.26 17.77
CA PHE A 129 2.77 1.88 18.62
C PHE A 129 3.26 2.98 19.57
N ASN A 130 2.68 4.19 19.55
CA ASN A 130 3.02 5.24 20.52
C ASN A 130 2.19 5.17 21.82
N THR A 131 1.38 4.13 22.00
CA THR A 131 0.72 3.85 23.29
C THR A 131 1.69 3.09 24.20
N LYS A 132 2.75 3.76 24.66
CA LYS A 132 3.41 3.38 25.91
C LYS A 132 3.25 4.53 26.90
N ASN A 133 2.60 4.17 28.02
CA ASN A 133 2.35 4.91 29.26
C ASN A 133 1.00 5.65 29.33
N ILE A 134 -0.11 4.89 29.39
CA ILE A 134 -1.24 5.29 30.21
C ILE A 134 -1.04 4.56 31.55
N ASN A 135 -0.82 5.37 32.57
CA ASN A 135 -0.40 4.98 33.92
C ASN A 135 -1.36 3.96 34.53
N THR A 136 -0.82 2.85 35.01
CA THR A 136 -1.33 2.15 36.18
C THR A 136 -0.89 2.94 37.40
N GLU A 137 -1.79 3.74 37.95
CA GLU A 137 -1.83 4.07 39.38
C GLU A 137 -3.10 3.47 39.99
#